data_AF-A0A2D0PCQ6-F1
#
_entry.id   AF-A0A2D0PCQ6-F1
#
_cell.length_a   1.000
_cell.length_b   1.000
_cell.length_c   1.000
_cell.angle_alpha   90.00
_cell.angle_beta   90.00
_cell.angle_gamma   90.00
#
_symmetry.space_group_name_H-M   'P 1'
#
loop_
_entity.id
_entity.type
_entity.pdbx_description
1 polymer ?
#
loop_
_entity_poly.entity_id
_entity_poly.type
_entity_poly.pdbx_seq_one_letter_code
_entity_poly.pdbx_strand_id
1 'polypeptide(L)'
;MVSHMTSIVLLFALFLGLAECAKCPYAKFTPQHSFCKDPNPKCTILERGLQPAHKQRLVDLHNMYREKVASGNETQAGNLPTATNM
;
A
#
# COMPACT_ATOMS: atom_id res chain seq x y z
N MET A 1 11.89 31.27 37.59
CA MET A 1 11.41 31.63 36.24
C MET A 1 12.12 30.80 35.15
N VAL A 2 13.45 30.68 35.18
CA VAL A 2 14.23 29.90 34.19
C VAL A 2 13.90 28.39 34.20
N SER A 3 13.72 27.77 35.36
CA SER A 3 13.41 26.34 35.52
C SER A 3 12.04 25.92 34.97
N HIS A 4 11.03 26.78 35.08
CA HIS A 4 9.71 26.52 34.51
C HIS A 4 9.71 26.66 32.99
N MET A 5 10.44 27.65 32.47
CA MET A 5 10.57 27.89 31.03
C MET A 5 11.32 26.74 30.33
N THR A 6 12.41 26.23 30.92
CA THR A 6 13.13 25.06 30.38
C THR A 6 12.27 23.79 30.40
N SER A 7 11.50 23.58 31.48
CA SER A 7 10.61 22.41 31.57
C SER A 7 9.49 22.44 30.52
N ILE A 8 8.93 23.62 30.22
CA ILE A 8 7.91 23.78 29.17
C ILE A 8 8.48 23.49 27.77
N VAL A 9 9.69 23.98 27.48
CA VAL A 9 10.36 23.74 26.19
C VAL A 9 10.65 22.26 25.99
N LEU A 10 11.10 21.56 27.02
CA LEU A 10 11.34 20.11 26.97
C LEU A 10 10.04 19.33 26.75
N LEU A 11 8.95 19.72 27.42
CA LEU A 11 7.65 19.10 27.22
C LEU A 11 7.17 19.29 25.77
N PHE A 12 7.30 20.49 25.23
CA PHE A 12 6.90 20.80 23.86
C PHE A 12 7.73 20.03 22.83
N ALA A 13 9.04 19.93 23.02
CA ALA A 13 9.92 19.12 22.18
C ALA A 13 9.53 17.63 22.23
N LEU A 14 9.17 17.10 23.41
CA LEU A 14 8.68 15.73 23.57
C LEU A 14 7.35 15.53 22.81
N PHE A 15 6.40 16.46 22.95
CA PHE A 15 5.12 16.42 22.24
C PHE A 15 5.29 16.46 20.72
N LEU A 16 6.17 17.32 20.20
CA LEU A 16 6.49 17.39 18.77
C LEU A 16 7.14 16.09 18.26
N GLY A 17 8.07 15.52 19.02
CA GLY A 17 8.70 14.24 18.68
C GLY A 17 7.68 13.09 18.60
N LEU A 18 6.75 13.02 19.56
CA LEU A 18 5.68 12.03 19.57
C LEU A 18 4.70 12.23 18.39
N ALA A 19 4.37 13.47 18.05
CA ALA A 19 3.50 13.78 16.92
C ALA A 19 4.11 13.34 15.58
N GLU A 20 5.42 13.46 15.42
CA GLU A 20 6.11 13.00 14.21
C GLU A 20 6.14 11.46 14.12
N CYS A 21 6.34 10.76 15.25
CA CYS A 21 6.28 9.30 15.31
C CYS A 21 4.87 8.74 15.05
N ALA A 22 3.82 9.51 15.36
CA ALA A 22 2.44 9.12 15.11
C ALA A 22 2.03 9.25 13.63
N LYS A 23 2.83 9.89 12.78
CA LYS A 23 2.52 10.04 11.36
C LYS A 23 2.69 8.72 10.62
N CYS A 24 1.72 8.41 9.76
CA CYS A 24 1.79 7.25 8.89
C CYS A 24 3.01 7.34 7.94
N PRO A 25 3.86 6.28 7.85
CA PRO A 25 5.10 6.31 7.06
C PRO A 25 4.88 6.47 5.54
N TYR A 26 3.66 6.21 5.07
CA TYR A 26 3.29 6.30 3.65
C TYR A 26 2.70 7.66 3.24
N ALA A 27 2.44 8.57 4.19
CA ALA A 27 1.94 9.92 3.90
C ALA A 27 2.94 10.75 3.07
N LYS A 28 4.22 10.35 3.05
CA LYS A 28 5.27 10.96 2.21
C LYS A 28 5.03 10.79 0.70
N PHE A 29 4.30 9.76 0.28
CA PHE A 29 4.04 9.50 -1.14
C PHE A 29 2.81 10.27 -1.65
N THR A 30 1.77 10.33 -0.81
CA THR A 30 0.56 11.11 -1.08
C THR A 30 -0.12 11.45 0.24
N PRO A 31 -0.65 12.67 0.42
CA PRO A 31 -1.34 13.08 1.65
C PRO A 31 -2.52 12.17 2.03
N GLN A 32 -3.14 11.49 1.06
CA GLN A 32 -4.30 10.62 1.26
C GLN A 32 -3.99 9.15 0.93
N HIS A 33 -2.84 8.66 1.37
CA HIS A 33 -2.44 7.28 1.11
C HIS A 33 -3.42 6.26 1.72
N SER A 34 -3.87 5.28 0.93
CA SER A 34 -4.92 4.33 1.35
C SER A 34 -4.58 3.55 2.62
N PHE A 35 -3.31 3.19 2.82
CA PHE A 35 -2.85 2.52 4.04
C PHE A 35 -2.94 3.39 5.30
N CYS A 36 -2.91 4.72 5.15
CA CYS A 36 -2.99 5.66 6.25
C CYS A 36 -4.44 6.00 6.64
N LYS A 37 -5.43 5.49 5.89
CA LYS A 37 -6.83 5.73 6.18
C LYS A 37 -7.30 4.75 7.24
N ASP A 38 -8.09 5.24 8.19
CA ASP A 38 -8.76 4.38 9.15
C ASP A 38 -9.75 3.43 8.44
N PRO A 39 -9.97 2.22 8.98
CA PRO A 39 -10.99 1.31 8.47
C PRO A 39 -12.36 1.97 8.43
N ASN A 40 -13.14 1.71 7.38
CA ASN A 40 -14.50 2.22 7.27
C ASN A 40 -15.37 1.66 8.42
N PRO A 41 -15.89 2.49 9.33
CA PRO A 41 -16.66 2.03 10.49
C PRO A 41 -18.01 1.41 10.11
N LYS A 42 -18.50 1.63 8.89
CA LYS A 42 -19.76 1.06 8.38
C LYS A 42 -19.59 -0.33 7.76
N CYS A 43 -18.35 -0.80 7.57
CA CYS A 43 -18.07 -2.08 6.92
C CYS A 43 -17.52 -3.08 7.93
N THR A 44 -18.22 -4.20 8.11
CA THR A 44 -17.71 -5.31 8.91
C THR A 44 -16.95 -6.26 8.00
N ILE A 45 -15.63 -6.35 8.19
CA ILE A 45 -14.78 -7.27 7.42
C ILE A 45 -14.98 -8.68 7.96
N LEU A 46 -15.55 -9.57 7.14
CA LEU A 46 -15.84 -10.96 7.51
C LEU A 46 -14.60 -11.85 7.43
N GLU A 47 -13.76 -11.66 6.40
CA GLU A 47 -12.52 -12.39 6.21
C GLU A 47 -11.44 -11.43 5.68
N ARG A 48 -10.21 -11.59 6.15
CA ARG A 48 -9.06 -10.79 5.69
C ARG A 48 -8.10 -11.66 4.88
N GLY A 49 -7.75 -11.15 3.72
CA GLY A 49 -6.76 -11.79 2.85
C GLY A 49 -7.33 -12.95 2.05
N LEU A 50 -6.42 -13.71 1.44
CA LEU A 50 -6.73 -14.87 0.62
C LEU A 50 -5.97 -16.09 1.15
N GLN A 51 -6.60 -17.26 1.05
CA GLN A 51 -5.93 -18.54 1.30
C GLN A 51 -4.70 -18.69 0.37
N PRO A 52 -3.61 -19.35 0.80
CA PRO A 52 -2.40 -19.51 -0.01
C PRO A 52 -2.68 -20.08 -1.41
N ALA A 53 -3.57 -21.07 -1.51
CA ALA A 53 -3.97 -21.65 -2.79
C ALA A 53 -4.65 -20.62 -3.72
N HIS A 54 -5.47 -19.72 -3.18
CA HIS A 54 -6.11 -18.65 -3.96
C HIS A 54 -5.11 -17.61 -4.43
N LYS A 55 -4.10 -17.29 -3.59
CA LYS A 55 -2.99 -16.40 -4.00
C LYS A 55 -2.21 -17.01 -5.16
N GLN A 56 -1.87 -18.30 -5.06
CA GLN A 56 -1.16 -19.01 -6.13
C GLN A 56 -1.98 -19.01 -7.42
N ARG A 57 -3.27 -19.37 -7.34
CA ARG A 57 -4.16 -19.36 -8.50
C ARG A 57 -4.25 -17.99 -9.17
N LEU A 58 -4.29 -16.92 -8.39
CA LEU A 58 -4.31 -15.55 -8.93
C LEU A 58 -3.03 -15.25 -9.71
N VAL A 59 -1.86 -15.61 -9.16
CA VAL A 59 -0.57 -15.43 -9.84
C VAL A 59 -0.50 -16.28 -11.11
N ASP A 60 -0.91 -17.55 -11.06
CA ASP A 60 -0.91 -18.45 -12.22
C ASP A 60 -1.77 -17.91 -13.35
N LEU A 61 -2.94 -17.36 -13.03
CA LEU A 61 -3.84 -16.74 -14.02
C LEU A 61 -3.20 -15.52 -14.66
N HIS A 62 -2.60 -14.62 -13.88
CA HIS A 62 -1.91 -13.46 -14.44
C HIS A 62 -0.75 -13.89 -15.34
N ASN A 63 0.05 -14.86 -14.91
CA ASN A 63 1.19 -15.34 -15.69
C ASN A 63 0.74 -16.04 -16.98
N MET A 64 -0.35 -16.80 -16.96
CA MET A 64 -0.94 -17.39 -18.17
C MET A 64 -1.31 -16.32 -19.21
N TYR A 65 -1.94 -15.22 -18.79
CA TYR A 65 -2.28 -14.13 -19.70
C TYR A 65 -1.04 -13.35 -20.15
N ARG A 66 -0.08 -13.10 -19.26
CA ARG A 66 1.19 -12.46 -19.59
C ARG A 66 1.95 -13.24 -20.65
N GLU A 67 2.04 -14.56 -20.48
CA GLU A 67 2.68 -15.46 -21.44
C GLU A 67 1.96 -15.44 -22.79
N LYS A 68 0.62 -15.55 -22.78
CA LYS A 68 -0.19 -15.48 -24.01
C LYS A 68 0.07 -14.20 -24.81
N VAL A 69 0.18 -13.06 -24.12
CA VAL A 69 0.51 -11.78 -24.75
C VAL A 69 1.97 -11.76 -25.20
N ALA A 70 2.90 -12.15 -24.34
CA ALA A 70 4.33 -12.10 -24.63
C ALA A 70 4.74 -12.98 -25.81
N SER A 71 4.07 -14.11 -26.00
CA SER A 71 4.29 -15.02 -27.13
C SER A 71 3.59 -14.58 -28.42
N GLY A 72 2.87 -13.45 -28.43
CA GLY A 72 2.13 -12.96 -29.60
C GLY A 72 0.87 -13.77 -29.93
N ASN A 73 0.33 -14.53 -28.96
CA ASN A 73 -0.84 -15.40 -29.14
C ASN A 73 -2.17 -14.73 -28.74
N GLU A 74 -2.17 -13.46 -28.36
CA GLU A 74 -3.40 -12.73 -28.02
C GLU A 74 -4.08 -12.12 -29.26
N THR A 75 -5.15 -12.77 -29.72
CA THR A 75 -5.88 -12.39 -30.93
C THR A 75 -7.09 -11.49 -30.68
N GLN A 76 -7.66 -11.48 -29.48
CA GLN A 76 -8.91 -10.75 -29.19
C GLN A 76 -8.67 -9.25 -28.96
N ALA A 77 -7.46 -8.88 -28.55
CA ALA A 77 -7.05 -7.49 -28.34
C ALA A 77 -6.30 -6.90 -29.55
N GLY A 78 -6.67 -7.30 -30.77
CA GLY A 78 -6.07 -6.78 -32.00
C GLY A 78 -4.71 -7.40 -32.36
N ASN A 79 -4.51 -8.69 -32.07
CA ASN A 79 -3.27 -9.43 -32.35
C ASN A 79 -2.04 -8.76 -31.75
N LEU A 80 -1.98 -8.72 -30.41
CA LEU A 80 -0.88 -8.06 -29.71
C LEU A 80 0.47 -8.71 -30.09
N PRO A 81 1.53 -7.90 -30.28
CA PRO A 81 2.83 -8.40 -30.70
C PRO A 81 3.55 -9.14 -29.57
N THR A 82 4.61 -9.87 -29.94
CA THR A 82 5.51 -10.52 -28.98
C THR A 82 6.23 -9.50 -28.09
N ALA A 83 6.54 -9.87 -26.85
CA ALA A 83 7.29 -9.04 -25.90
C ALA A 83 8.65 -9.67 -25.55
N THR A 84 9.70 -8.85 -25.51
CA THR A 84 11.08 -9.31 -25.20
C THR A 84 11.36 -9.40 -23.69
N ASN A 85 10.60 -8.71 -22.86
CA ASN A 85 10.74 -8.72 -21.40
C ASN A 85 9.38 -8.48 -20.74
N MET A 86 8.65 -9.58 -20.53
CA MET A 86 7.35 -9.61 -19.86
C MET A 86 7.45 -10.49 -18.62
#